data_AF-C6W410-F1
#
_entry.id   AF-C6W410-F1
#
_cell.length_a   1.000
_cell.length_b   1.000
_cell.length_c   1.000
_cell.angle_alpha   90.00
_cell.angle_beta   90.00
_cell.angle_gamma   90.00
#
_symmetry.space_group_name_H-M   'P 1'
#
loop_
_entity.id
_entity.type
_entity.pdbx_description
1 polymer ?
#
loop_
_entity_poly.entity_id
_entity_poly.type
_entity_poly.pdbx_seq_one_letter_code
_entity_poly.pdbx_strand_id
1 'polypeptide(L)'
;MVLEKIFHLSVGREAKIVVKGQVARSRSEIVIDYEFLIREKHDIDFREPIGPNHPQYWKLKKSTPERSQLLQLEYSGISRKQLKEVTREFKRLAGAGYTFRYQNEIEERTKYLKGIRVSAMNRRLLSVA
;
A
#
# COMPACT_ATOMS: atom_id res chain seq x y z
N MET A 1 6.73 -6.05 -14.56
CA MET A 1 7.85 -5.33 -13.92
C MET A 1 7.57 -5.20 -12.43
N VAL A 2 8.59 -5.24 -11.59
CA VAL A 2 8.43 -5.17 -10.13
C VAL A 2 9.50 -4.23 -9.56
N LEU A 3 9.12 -3.35 -8.64
CA LEU A 3 10.04 -2.52 -7.86
C LEU A 3 9.78 -2.78 -6.39
N GLU A 4 10.84 -3.10 -5.65
CA GLU A 4 10.77 -3.28 -4.20
C GLU A 4 11.55 -2.16 -3.50
N LYS A 5 11.00 -1.62 -2.42
CA LYS A 5 11.68 -0.63 -1.60
C LYS A 5 11.41 -0.84 -0.13
N ILE A 6 12.48 -0.90 0.66
CA ILE A 6 12.45 -1.13 2.10
C ILE A 6 12.67 0.20 2.82
N PHE A 7 11.81 0.48 3.79
CA PHE A 7 11.87 1.63 4.67
C PHE A 7 12.10 1.15 6.10
N HIS A 8 13.08 1.76 6.76
CA HIS A 8 13.37 1.51 8.16
C HIS A 8 12.53 2.48 8.98
N LEU A 9 11.59 1.93 9.76
CA LEU A 9 10.74 2.68 10.68
C LEU A 9 11.39 2.73 12.07
N SER A 10 10.89 3.62 12.92
CA SER A 10 11.31 3.69 14.33
C SER A 10 11.04 2.37 15.06
N VAL A 11 11.89 2.03 16.04
CA VAL A 11 11.76 0.86 16.94
C VAL A 11 12.12 -0.49 16.26
N GLY A 12 13.03 -0.50 15.29
CA GLY A 12 13.56 -1.74 14.68
C GLY A 12 12.52 -2.49 13.84
N ARG A 13 11.53 -1.76 13.33
CA ARG A 13 10.52 -2.24 12.40
C ARG A 13 10.89 -1.79 10.99
N GLU A 14 10.73 -2.66 10.03
CA GLU A 14 10.91 -2.36 8.63
C GLU A 14 9.58 -2.53 7.89
N ALA A 15 9.37 -1.69 6.88
CA ALA A 15 8.23 -1.79 5.98
C ALA A 15 8.74 -1.84 4.54
N LYS A 16 8.25 -2.79 3.76
CA LYS A 16 8.57 -2.96 2.35
C LYS A 16 7.35 -2.63 1.51
N ILE A 17 7.56 -1.84 0.46
CA ILE A 17 6.60 -1.62 -0.61
C ILE A 17 7.07 -2.43 -1.81
N VAL A 18 6.18 -3.25 -2.34
CA VAL A 18 6.37 -3.95 -3.61
C VAL A 18 5.37 -3.38 -4.60
N VAL A 19 5.88 -2.72 -5.64
CA VAL A 19 5.09 -2.16 -6.74
C VAL A 19 5.16 -3.12 -7.91
N LYS A 20 4.02 -3.70 -8.29
CA LYS A 20 3.91 -4.64 -9.41
C LYS A 20 3.24 -3.92 -10.57
N GLY A 21 3.91 -3.86 -11.71
CA GLY A 21 3.32 -3.39 -12.96
C GLY A 21 3.09 -4.52 -13.93
N GLN A 22 1.85 -4.69 -14.35
CA GLN A 22 1.46 -5.60 -15.42
C GLN A 22 1.12 -4.80 -16.67
N VAL A 23 1.70 -5.16 -17.80
CA VAL A 23 1.36 -4.53 -19.08
C VAL A 23 -0.02 -5.03 -19.47
N ALA A 24 -0.98 -4.12 -19.66
CA ALA A 24 -2.31 -4.46 -20.10
C ALA A 24 -2.27 -4.99 -21.56
N ARG A 25 -3.37 -5.62 -21.99
CA ARG A 25 -3.49 -6.11 -23.38
C ARG A 25 -3.26 -5.01 -24.42
N SER A 26 -3.61 -3.77 -24.09
CA SER A 26 -3.18 -2.60 -24.83
C SER A 26 -1.74 -2.29 -24.44
N ARG A 27 -0.78 -2.54 -25.35
CA ARG A 27 0.68 -2.50 -25.12
C ARG A 27 1.26 -1.15 -24.64
N SER A 28 0.40 -0.15 -24.42
CA SER A 28 0.77 1.19 -23.97
C SER A 28 0.24 1.50 -22.57
N GLU A 29 -0.31 0.51 -21.85
CA GLU A 29 -0.88 0.70 -20.52
C GLU A 29 -0.26 -0.26 -19.51
N ILE A 30 0.10 0.25 -18.33
CA ILE A 30 0.62 -0.53 -17.21
C ILE A 30 -0.36 -0.40 -16.04
N VAL A 31 -0.89 -1.54 -15.60
CA VAL A 31 -1.67 -1.66 -14.38
C VAL A 31 -0.72 -1.86 -13.21
N ILE A 32 -0.71 -0.89 -12.29
CA ILE A 32 0.09 -0.87 -11.07
C ILE A 32 -0.72 -1.44 -9.92
N ASP A 33 -0.15 -2.41 -9.22
CA ASP A 33 -0.63 -2.93 -7.95
C ASP A 33 0.42 -2.74 -6.85
N TYR A 34 -0.04 -2.61 -5.61
CA TYR A 34 0.79 -2.39 -4.44
C TYR A 34 0.68 -3.53 -3.44
N GLU A 35 1.80 -4.01 -2.97
CA GLU A 35 1.87 -4.95 -1.86
C GLU A 35 2.72 -4.34 -0.74
N PHE A 36 2.19 -4.44 0.48
CA PHE A 36 2.80 -3.88 1.67
C PHE A 36 3.19 -5.01 2.58
N LEU A 37 4.46 -5.04 2.98
CA LEU A 37 5.00 -6.03 3.89
C LEU A 37 5.71 -5.34 5.05
N ILE A 38 5.77 -6.01 6.19
CA ILE A 38 6.48 -5.54 7.38
C ILE A 38 7.40 -6.64 7.88
N ARG A 39 8.47 -6.23 8.55
CA ARG A 39 9.35 -7.12 9.30
C ARG A 39 9.68 -6.45 10.63
N GLU A 40 9.39 -7.14 11.72
CA GLU A 40 9.81 -6.68 13.05
C GLU A 40 11.21 -7.21 13.39
N LYS A 41 11.85 -6.64 14.40
CA LYS A 41 13.21 -7.00 14.83
C LYS A 41 13.42 -8.52 15.04
N HIS A 42 12.37 -9.23 15.46
CA HIS A 42 12.41 -10.66 15.75
C HIS A 42 11.80 -11.51 14.62
N ASP A 43 11.27 -10.88 13.57
CA ASP A 43 10.76 -11.61 12.41
C ASP A 43 11.92 -11.96 11.47
N ILE A 44 11.94 -13.21 11.01
CA ILE A 44 12.93 -13.71 10.05
C ILE A 44 12.59 -13.16 8.64
N ASP A 45 11.31 -13.19 8.29
CA ASP A 45 10.82 -12.87 6.95
C ASP A 45 9.84 -11.69 6.95
N PHE A 46 9.70 -11.06 5.77
CA PHE A 46 8.67 -10.06 5.54
C PHE A 46 7.28 -10.72 5.49
N ARG A 47 6.34 -10.18 6.26
CA ARG A 47 4.96 -10.65 6.35
C ARG A 47 3.95 -9.53 6.06
N GLU A 48 2.71 -9.91 5.78
CA GLU A 48 1.62 -8.93 5.66
C GLU A 48 1.40 -8.20 6.99
N PRO A 49 1.16 -6.87 6.97
CA PRO A 49 0.81 -6.11 8.16
C PRO A 49 -0.40 -6.65 8.92
N ILE A 50 -1.40 -7.14 8.18
CA ILE A 50 -2.61 -7.76 8.71
C ILE A 50 -2.70 -9.19 8.15
N GLY A 51 -2.16 -10.15 8.88
CA GLY A 51 -2.30 -11.58 8.58
C GLY A 51 -3.49 -12.24 9.28
N PRO A 52 -3.71 -13.57 9.09
CA PRO A 52 -4.82 -14.33 9.68
C PRO A 52 -4.97 -14.22 11.20
N ASN A 53 -3.84 -14.06 11.90
CA ASN A 53 -3.79 -13.96 13.37
C ASN A 53 -4.00 -12.53 13.88
N HIS A 54 -4.18 -11.55 12.99
CA HIS A 54 -4.37 -10.16 13.39
C HIS A 54 -5.83 -9.89 13.78
N PRO A 55 -6.12 -9.14 14.86
CA PRO A 55 -7.50 -8.88 15.31
C PRO A 55 -8.35 -8.13 14.29
N GLN A 56 -7.77 -7.55 13.25
CA GLN A 56 -8.48 -6.88 12.16
C GLN A 56 -8.53 -7.69 10.87
N TYR A 57 -8.10 -8.95 10.89
CA TYR A 57 -8.14 -9.83 9.73
C TYR A 57 -9.56 -10.00 9.17
N TRP A 58 -10.56 -10.14 10.04
CA TRP A 58 -11.96 -10.21 9.61
C TRP A 58 -12.44 -8.92 8.93
N LYS A 59 -11.91 -7.76 9.34
CA LYS A 59 -12.22 -6.46 8.73
C LYS A 59 -11.61 -6.37 7.34
N LEU A 60 -10.39 -6.89 7.17
CA LEU A 60 -9.74 -7.03 5.87
C LEU A 60 -10.50 -8.00 4.97
N LYS A 61 -10.88 -9.18 5.48
CA LYS A 61 -11.61 -10.20 4.70
C LYS A 61 -12.99 -9.73 4.23
N LYS A 62 -13.67 -8.89 5.01
CA LYS A 62 -14.99 -8.32 4.66
C LYS A 62 -14.90 -7.02 3.84
N SER A 63 -13.71 -6.48 3.65
CA SER A 63 -13.50 -5.22 2.93
C SER A 63 -13.39 -5.43 1.43
N THR A 64 -13.70 -4.39 0.65
CA THR A 64 -13.39 -4.37 -0.79
C THR A 64 -11.87 -4.37 -1.00
N PRO A 65 -11.36 -4.84 -2.16
CA PRO A 65 -9.93 -4.87 -2.45
C PRO A 65 -9.22 -3.52 -2.19
N GLU A 66 -9.86 -2.39 -2.52
CA GLU A 66 -9.27 -1.08 -2.28
C GLU A 66 -9.20 -0.74 -0.78
N ARG A 67 -10.24 -1.07 -0.02
CA ARG A 67 -10.27 -0.86 1.44
C ARG A 67 -9.27 -1.76 2.15
N SER A 68 -9.13 -3.00 1.72
CA SER A 68 -8.17 -3.97 2.26
C SER A 68 -6.74 -3.49 2.05
N GLN A 69 -6.42 -3.02 0.85
CA GLN A 69 -5.07 -2.53 0.53
C GLN A 69 -4.77 -1.18 1.23
N LEU A 70 -5.77 -0.33 1.48
CA LEU A 70 -5.65 0.84 2.35
C LEU A 70 -5.37 0.46 3.82
N LEU A 71 -6.05 -0.56 4.35
CA LEU A 71 -5.79 -1.08 5.70
C LEU A 71 -4.37 -1.64 5.78
N GLN A 72 -3.92 -2.40 4.79
CA GLN A 72 -2.53 -2.89 4.77
C GLN A 72 -1.53 -1.72 4.75
N LEU A 73 -1.76 -0.68 3.94
CA LEU A 73 -0.93 0.53 3.93
C LEU A 73 -0.89 1.19 5.32
N GLU A 74 -2.03 1.36 5.98
CA GLU A 74 -2.12 1.93 7.32
C GLU A 74 -1.29 1.14 8.34
N TYR A 75 -1.53 -0.17 8.40
CA TYR A 75 -0.88 -1.04 9.37
C TYR A 75 0.61 -1.23 9.06
N SER A 76 1.04 -1.03 7.81
CA SER A 76 2.45 -1.08 7.44
C SER A 76 3.28 0.07 8.03
N GLY A 77 2.65 1.18 8.43
CA GLY A 77 3.35 2.38 8.90
C GLY A 77 3.99 3.22 7.79
N ILE A 78 3.75 2.87 6.52
CA ILE A 78 4.26 3.60 5.37
C ILE A 78 3.49 4.92 5.21
N SER A 79 4.25 6.01 5.11
CA SER A 79 3.69 7.32 4.84
C SER A 79 3.34 7.49 3.36
N ARG A 80 2.38 8.38 3.09
CA ARG A 80 2.02 8.77 1.72
C ARG A 80 3.18 9.34 0.92
N LYS A 81 4.12 10.00 1.60
CA LYS A 81 5.31 10.57 0.95
C LYS A 81 6.18 9.44 0.41
N GLN A 82 6.42 8.41 1.22
CA GLN A 82 7.15 7.21 0.81
C GLN A 82 6.43 6.51 -0.35
N LEU A 83 5.11 6.29 -0.24
CA LEU A 83 4.33 5.68 -1.32
C LEU A 83 4.48 6.46 -2.65
N LYS A 84 4.27 7.79 -2.62
CA LYS A 84 4.44 8.65 -3.82
C LYS A 84 5.86 8.61 -4.38
N GLU A 85 6.86 8.54 -3.52
CA GLU A 85 8.25 8.43 -3.94
C GLU A 85 8.49 7.14 -4.71
N VAL A 86 8.04 6.01 -4.18
CA VAL A 86 8.18 4.69 -4.85
C VAL A 86 7.38 4.65 -6.16
N THR A 87 6.17 5.19 -6.18
CA THR A 87 5.36 5.29 -7.41
C THR A 87 6.08 6.13 -8.48
N ARG A 88 6.69 7.26 -8.09
CA ARG A 88 7.42 8.11 -9.02
C ARG A 88 8.67 7.42 -9.56
N GLU A 89 9.38 6.70 -8.70
CA GLU A 89 10.54 5.89 -9.08
C GLU A 89 10.14 4.77 -10.05
N PHE A 90 9.06 4.05 -9.76
CA PHE A 90 8.48 3.04 -10.63
C PHE A 90 8.11 3.61 -12.01
N LYS A 91 7.41 4.75 -12.06
CA LYS A 91 7.06 5.41 -13.34
C LYS A 91 8.30 5.82 -14.14
N ARG A 92 9.36 6.27 -13.47
CA ARG A 92 10.63 6.61 -14.12
C ARG A 92 11.30 5.37 -14.72
N LEU A 93 11.30 4.24 -14.00
CA LEU A 93 11.83 2.97 -14.48
C LEU A 93 11.03 2.39 -15.64
N ALA A 94 9.71 2.55 -15.61
CA ALA A 94 8.82 2.11 -16.69
C ALA A 94 8.98 2.95 -17.97
N GLY A 95 9.35 4.23 -17.85
CA GLY A 95 9.55 5.15 -18.98
C GLY A 95 8.30 5.95 -19.35
N ALA A 96 8.50 6.99 -20.17
CA ALA A 96 7.48 8.01 -20.49
C ALA A 96 6.41 7.57 -21.51
N GLY A 97 6.48 6.35 -22.04
CA GLY A 97 5.58 5.85 -23.10
C GLY A 97 4.35 5.09 -22.62
N TYR A 98 4.17 4.95 -21.30
CA TYR A 98 3.08 4.16 -20.72
C TYR A 98 2.05 5.02 -20.00
N THR A 99 0.78 4.73 -20.24
CA THR A 99 -0.32 5.17 -19.39
C THR A 99 -0.38 4.28 -18.17
N PHE A 100 -0.35 4.86 -16.98
CA PHE A 100 -0.43 4.10 -15.73
C PHE A 100 -1.86 4.08 -15.22
N ARG A 101 -2.41 2.89 -15.03
CA ARG A 101 -3.63 2.66 -14.24
C ARG A 101 -3.27 1.99 -12.93
N TYR A 102 -4.09 2.20 -11.91
CA TYR A 102 -3.93 1.49 -10.64
C TYR A 102 -4.96 0.38 -10.56
N GLN A 103 -4.55 -0.80 -10.13
CA GLN A 103 -5.44 -1.94 -9.95
C GLN A 103 -6.54 -1.64 -8.93
N ASN A 104 -6.22 -0.81 -7.93
CA ASN A 104 -7.16 -0.27 -6.97
C ASN A 104 -6.98 1.25 -6.92
N GLU A 105 -8.06 2.04 -6.90
CA GLU A 105 -8.05 3.51 -6.86
C GLU A 105 -7.67 4.08 -5.48
N ILE A 106 -6.57 3.59 -4.90
CA ILE A 106 -6.02 4.05 -3.63
C ILE A 106 -5.60 5.53 -3.72
N GLU A 107 -5.06 5.97 -4.85
CA GLU A 107 -4.56 7.33 -4.98
C GLU A 107 -5.71 8.36 -4.92
N GLU A 108 -6.86 8.05 -5.50
CA GLU A 108 -8.05 8.91 -5.48
C GLU A 108 -8.64 9.05 -4.06
N ARG A 109 -8.73 7.94 -3.32
CA ARG A 109 -9.22 7.98 -1.93
C ARG A 109 -8.21 8.55 -0.96
N THR A 110 -6.92 8.43 -1.27
CA THR A 110 -5.88 9.07 -0.47
C THR A 110 -5.82 10.58 -0.73
N LYS A 111 -6.16 11.07 -1.92
CA LYS A 111 -6.15 12.51 -2.28
C LYS A 111 -6.88 13.42 -1.28
N TYR A 112 -7.94 12.95 -0.64
CA TYR A 112 -8.75 13.73 0.31
C TYR A 112 -8.31 13.68 1.77
N LEU A 113 -7.36 12.82 2.16
CA LEU A 113 -6.90 12.75 3.56
C LEU A 113 -5.76 13.75 3.80
N LYS A 114 -6.08 15.05 3.91
CA LYS A 114 -5.15 16.04 4.45
C LYS A 114 -4.94 15.78 5.96
N GLY A 115 -3.70 15.54 6.38
CA GLY A 115 -3.25 15.75 7.76
C GLY A 115 -3.69 14.74 8.84
N ILE A 116 -4.45 13.71 8.52
CA ILE A 116 -4.89 12.73 9.54
C ILE A 116 -3.84 11.62 9.60
N ARG A 117 -3.09 11.54 10.72
CA ARG A 117 -2.41 10.30 11.13
C ARG A 117 -3.42 9.18 10.92
N VAL A 118 -3.09 8.22 10.07
CA VAL A 118 -4.04 7.21 9.58
C VAL A 118 -4.82 6.55 10.74
N SER A 119 -4.22 6.49 11.93
CA SER A 119 -4.83 6.15 13.23
C SER A 119 -6.17 6.84 13.59
N ALA A 120 -6.50 8.02 13.06
CA ALA A 120 -7.79 8.67 13.32
C ALA A 120 -8.94 8.19 12.41
N MET A 121 -8.64 7.38 11.39
CA MET A 121 -9.62 6.74 10.51
C MET A 121 -10.57 5.82 11.29
N ASN A 122 -10.10 5.23 12.40
CA ASN A 122 -10.92 4.38 13.25
C ASN A 122 -12.08 5.15 13.91
N ARG A 123 -11.93 6.43 14.26
CA ARG A 123 -13.02 7.14 14.99
C ARG A 123 -14.22 7.53 14.12
N ARG A 124 -14.03 7.79 12.82
CA ARG A 124 -15.14 8.21 11.92
C ARG A 124 -15.78 7.07 11.14
N LEU A 125 -15.06 5.99 10.88
CA LEU A 125 -15.65 4.80 10.23
C LEU A 125 -16.32 3.85 11.23
N LEU A 126 -16.02 3.95 12.53
CA LEU A 126 -16.74 3.19 13.58
C LEU A 126 -18.09 3.82 13.98
N SER A 127 -18.39 5.06 13.57
CA SER A 127 -19.65 5.74 13.89
C SER A 127 -20.71 5.63 12.78
N VAL A 128 -20.41 4.95 11.68
CA VAL A 128 -21.38 4.65 10.62
C VAL A 128 -21.51 3.13 10.56
N ALA A 129 -22.18 2.59 11.55
CA ALA A 129 -22.76 1.26 11.56
C ALA A 129 -24.24 1.38 11.14
#